data_AF-A0A1A3EF29-F1
#
_entry.id   AF-A0A1A3EF29-F1
#
_cell.length_a   1.000
_cell.length_b   1.000
_cell.length_c   1.000
_cell.angle_alpha   90.00
_cell.angle_beta   90.00
_cell.angle_gamma   90.00
#
_symmetry.space_group_name_H-M   'P 1'
#
loop_
_entity.id
_entity.type
_entity.pdbx_description
1 polymer ?
#
loop_
_entity_poly.entity_id
_entity_poly.type
_entity_poly.pdbx_seq_one_letter_code
_entity_poly.pdbx_strand_id
1 'polypeptide(L)'
;MTQDGTWSDESDWDSVEFGLDENEEAGPAPVVAVVGRPNVGKSTLVNRILGRREAVVQDIPGVTRDRVSYDALWTGRRFVVQDTGGWEPDAKGLQQLVAEQASVAMRTADAVILVVDALVGATTADEAAARILLRSGKPVFLAANKVDSDKAEADAAMLWSLGLGEPHAISAIHGRGVADLLDQVLAALPEVSEVAPTAGGPRRVALVGKPNVGKSSLLNKLAGDQRSVVHDVAGTTVDPVDSLIELGDKVWRFVDTAGLRRKVGQASGHEFYASVRTHSAIDAAEVVIVLIDGSEPLTEQDQRVLSMVIEAGRALVLAFNKWDLVDEDRRELLEREIDRELVQLRWAPRVNISAKTGRAVQKLVPAMETALASWDARIATGPLNSWLKEVVAATPPPVRGGKQPRILFATQATARPPTFVLFTTGFLEAGYRRFLERRLRETFGFEGSPIRINVRVREKRGGRRR
;
A
#
# COMPACT_ATOMS: atom_id res chain seq x y z
N MET A 1 40.23 -10.82 -16.85
CA MET A 1 39.43 -10.85 -18.09
C MET A 1 40.11 -11.79 -19.08
N THR A 2 39.55 -12.98 -19.28
CA THR A 2 39.91 -13.86 -20.41
C THR A 2 39.06 -13.51 -21.63
N GLN A 3 39.55 -13.85 -22.83
CA GLN A 3 39.02 -13.39 -24.12
C GLN A 3 37.60 -13.86 -24.47
N ASP A 4 36.98 -14.75 -23.68
CA ASP A 4 35.62 -15.25 -23.92
C ASP A 4 34.57 -14.71 -22.92
N GLY A 5 34.91 -13.69 -22.13
CA GLY A 5 33.93 -12.96 -21.32
C GLY A 5 33.25 -13.78 -20.21
N THR A 6 33.76 -14.98 -19.91
CA THR A 6 33.40 -15.75 -18.72
C THR A 6 34.19 -15.20 -17.54
N TRP A 7 33.47 -14.74 -16.51
CA TRP A 7 34.07 -14.41 -15.23
C TRP A 7 34.23 -15.72 -14.45
N SER A 8 35.43 -16.27 -14.47
CA SER A 8 35.86 -17.29 -13.51
C SER A 8 36.53 -16.57 -12.34
N ASP A 9 35.74 -16.14 -11.37
CA ASP A 9 36.19 -16.06 -9.98
C ASP A 9 34.98 -15.83 -9.06
N GLU A 10 34.72 -16.80 -8.19
CA GLU A 10 33.67 -16.79 -7.17
C GLU A 10 34.02 -15.91 -5.95
N SER A 11 35.12 -15.14 -6.01
CA SER A 11 35.74 -14.49 -4.85
C SER A 11 35.51 -12.97 -4.72
N ASP A 12 34.87 -12.32 -5.69
CA ASP A 12 34.66 -10.85 -5.68
C ASP A 12 33.29 -10.40 -5.09
N TRP A 13 32.48 -11.33 -4.55
CA TRP A 13 31.13 -11.04 -4.05
C TRP A 13 31.05 -10.87 -2.52
N ASP A 14 32.11 -11.16 -1.78
CA ASP A 14 32.09 -11.18 -0.31
C ASP A 14 32.33 -9.81 0.36
N SER A 15 32.52 -8.72 -0.38
CA SER A 15 32.90 -7.43 0.21
C SER A 15 31.91 -6.28 0.02
N VAL A 16 30.62 -6.57 -0.15
CA VAL A 16 29.57 -5.53 -0.01
C VAL A 16 28.57 -5.96 1.05
N GLU A 17 29.03 -5.93 2.30
CA GLU A 17 28.18 -5.89 3.49
C GLU A 17 27.27 -4.65 3.39
N PHE A 18 26.05 -4.83 2.88
CA PHE A 18 24.95 -3.95 3.23
C PHE A 18 24.48 -4.42 4.61
N GLY A 19 24.93 -3.72 5.66
CA GLY A 19 24.44 -3.90 7.02
C GLY A 19 22.92 -3.71 7.05
N LEU A 20 22.19 -4.83 6.94
CA LEU A 20 20.81 -4.95 7.36
C LEU A 20 20.89 -5.55 8.76
N ASP A 21 21.04 -4.67 9.76
CA ASP A 21 20.96 -5.09 11.16
C ASP A 21 19.63 -5.81 11.39
N GLU A 22 19.74 -7.09 11.71
CA GLU A 22 18.74 -7.92 12.35
C GLU A 22 18.48 -7.37 13.77
N ASN A 23 17.73 -6.27 13.86
CA ASN A 23 17.14 -5.83 15.12
C ASN A 23 15.64 -6.17 15.09
N GLU A 24 15.32 -7.39 15.53
CA GLU A 24 13.97 -7.90 15.77
C GLU A 24 13.22 -7.16 16.91
N GLU A 25 13.83 -6.17 17.56
CA GLU A 25 13.21 -5.43 18.68
C GLU A 25 12.73 -3.99 18.35
N ALA A 26 12.99 -3.47 17.15
CA ALA A 26 12.49 -2.14 16.79
C ALA A 26 11.03 -2.22 16.32
N GLY A 27 10.11 -1.57 17.05
CA GLY A 27 8.71 -1.40 16.63
C GLY A 27 8.57 -0.74 15.24
N PRO A 28 7.35 -0.65 14.68
CA PRO A 28 7.16 -0.13 13.32
C PRO A 28 7.80 1.26 13.15
N ALA A 29 8.54 1.43 12.05
CA ALA A 29 9.24 2.67 11.78
C ALA A 29 8.25 3.85 11.63
N PRO A 30 8.57 5.03 12.20
CA PRO A 30 7.71 6.20 12.12
C PRO A 30 7.48 6.63 10.67
N VAL A 31 6.28 7.15 10.38
CA VAL A 31 5.82 7.50 9.03
C VAL A 31 5.74 9.02 8.89
N VAL A 32 6.36 9.55 7.84
CA VAL A 32 6.33 10.97 7.47
C VAL A 32 5.58 11.10 6.14
N ALA A 33 4.48 11.84 6.12
CA ALA A 33 3.76 12.15 4.88
C ALA A 33 4.23 13.47 4.27
N VAL A 34 4.43 13.49 2.95
CA VAL A 34 4.75 14.71 2.20
C VAL A 34 3.52 15.16 1.42
N VAL A 35 2.92 16.28 1.84
CA VAL A 35 1.65 16.81 1.34
C VAL A 35 1.86 18.19 0.70
N GLY A 36 0.98 18.59 -0.22
CA GLY A 36 1.01 19.92 -0.83
C GLY A 36 0.37 19.92 -2.22
N ARG A 37 0.17 21.10 -2.81
CA ARG A 37 -0.37 21.23 -4.17
C ARG A 37 0.48 20.54 -5.23
N PRO A 38 -0.07 20.25 -6.43
CA PRO A 38 0.73 19.91 -7.60
C PRO A 38 1.84 20.93 -7.86
N ASN A 39 2.97 20.47 -8.39
CA ASN A 39 4.10 21.31 -8.85
C ASN A 39 4.86 22.14 -7.79
N VAL A 40 4.56 21.96 -6.50
CA VAL A 40 5.34 22.55 -5.39
C VAL A 40 6.68 21.84 -5.12
N GLY A 41 6.93 20.69 -5.78
CA GLY A 41 8.18 19.94 -5.67
C GLY A 41 8.20 18.80 -4.64
N LYS A 42 7.04 18.25 -4.25
CA LYS A 42 6.91 17.09 -3.33
C LYS A 42 7.79 15.90 -3.74
N SER A 43 7.61 15.39 -4.96
CA SER A 43 8.35 14.21 -5.42
C SER A 43 9.85 14.50 -5.56
N THR A 44 10.23 15.75 -5.84
CA THR A 44 11.64 16.16 -5.81
C THR A 44 12.21 16.11 -4.39
N LEU A 45 11.44 16.55 -3.39
CA LEU A 45 11.83 16.45 -1.98
C LEU A 45 11.93 14.98 -1.54
N VAL A 46 10.93 14.15 -1.85
CA VAL A 46 10.95 12.71 -1.54
C VAL A 46 12.19 12.03 -2.13
N ASN A 47 12.48 12.26 -3.41
CA ASN A 47 13.71 11.77 -4.05
C ASN A 47 14.98 12.14 -3.30
N ARG A 48 15.02 13.38 -2.79
CA ARG A 48 16.18 13.87 -2.06
C ARG A 48 16.33 13.16 -0.72
N ILE A 49 15.23 13.00 0.01
CA ILE A 49 15.22 12.30 1.31
C ILE A 49 15.73 10.86 1.14
N LEU A 50 15.37 10.19 0.04
CA LEU A 50 15.76 8.81 -0.23
C LEU A 50 17.24 8.65 -0.65
N GLY A 51 17.98 9.75 -0.89
CA GLY A 51 19.40 9.70 -1.27
C GLY A 51 19.70 9.03 -2.62
N ARG A 52 18.65 8.63 -3.38
CA ARG A 52 18.71 7.99 -4.70
C ARG A 52 17.53 8.48 -5.54
N ARG A 53 17.73 8.61 -6.87
CA ARG A 53 16.66 8.96 -7.83
C ARG A 53 15.67 7.78 -7.99
N GLU A 54 14.86 7.47 -6.99
CA GLU A 54 13.83 6.42 -7.07
C GLU A 54 12.46 6.94 -7.54
N ALA A 55 12.12 8.19 -7.26
CA ALA A 55 10.95 8.87 -7.81
C ALA A 55 11.32 9.55 -9.15
N VAL A 56 11.67 8.75 -10.16
CA VAL A 56 11.56 9.25 -11.53
C VAL A 56 10.09 9.16 -11.94
N VAL A 57 9.53 10.33 -12.17
CA VAL A 57 8.28 10.58 -12.90
C VAL A 57 8.30 9.77 -14.20
N GLN A 58 7.59 8.64 -14.22
CA GLN A 58 7.04 8.12 -15.46
C GLN A 58 5.59 8.57 -15.52
N ASP A 59 5.34 9.57 -16.36
CA ASP A 59 4.01 9.88 -16.86
C ASP A 59 3.68 8.84 -17.93
N ILE A 60 3.04 7.75 -17.50
CA ILE A 60 2.29 6.87 -18.41
C ILE A 60 0.82 7.29 -18.22
N PRO A 61 0.20 7.96 -19.19
CA PRO A 61 -1.22 8.25 -19.13
C PRO A 61 -2.01 6.94 -19.05
N GLY A 62 -2.85 6.78 -18.01
CA GLY A 62 -3.73 5.62 -17.85
C GLY A 62 -3.44 4.67 -16.67
N VAL A 63 -2.58 5.05 -15.71
CA VAL A 63 -2.38 4.31 -14.45
C VAL A 63 -2.68 5.27 -13.29
N THR A 64 -3.65 4.93 -12.44
CA THR A 64 -3.91 5.67 -11.19
C THR A 64 -2.68 5.57 -10.29
N ARG A 65 -2.06 6.72 -9.96
CA ARG A 65 -0.88 6.78 -9.08
C ARG A 65 -1.30 6.45 -7.65
N ASP A 66 -0.95 5.24 -7.20
CA ASP A 66 -1.05 4.81 -5.81
C ASP A 66 -0.21 5.71 -4.87
N ARG A 67 -0.59 5.77 -3.59
CA ARG A 67 0.24 6.35 -2.51
C ARG A 67 1.50 5.51 -2.37
N VAL A 68 2.65 6.06 -2.76
CA VAL A 68 3.92 5.35 -2.68
C VAL A 68 4.59 5.63 -1.34
N SER A 69 4.90 4.57 -0.61
CA SER A 69 5.64 4.62 0.65
C SER A 69 7.04 4.09 0.40
N TYR A 70 8.05 4.78 0.93
CA TYR A 70 9.46 4.48 0.70
C TYR A 70 10.18 4.40 2.04
N ASP A 71 11.01 3.38 2.22
CA ASP A 71 11.90 3.30 3.39
C ASP A 71 13.03 4.33 3.26
N ALA A 72 13.21 5.12 4.30
CA ALA A 72 14.24 6.15 4.40
C ALA A 72 15.13 5.91 5.62
N LEU A 73 16.40 6.28 5.46
CA LEU A 73 17.41 6.24 6.51
C LEU A 73 18.12 7.59 6.53
N TRP A 74 18.07 8.28 7.67
CA TRP A 74 18.75 9.55 7.87
C TRP A 74 19.43 9.54 9.24
N THR A 75 20.71 9.91 9.28
CA THR A 75 21.55 9.92 10.50
C THR A 75 21.47 8.62 11.33
N GLY A 76 21.28 7.47 10.68
CA GLY A 76 21.15 6.16 11.32
C GLY A 76 19.73 5.83 11.82
N ARG A 77 18.77 6.76 11.72
CA ARG A 77 17.37 6.53 12.09
C ARG A 77 16.52 6.15 10.88
N ARG A 78 15.79 5.04 11.00
CA ARG A 78 14.86 4.52 9.99
C ARG A 78 13.49 5.18 10.14
N PHE A 79 12.87 5.53 9.01
CA PHE A 79 11.50 6.04 8.94
C PHE A 79 10.92 5.76 7.54
N VAL A 80 9.61 5.86 7.39
CA VAL A 80 8.92 5.70 6.11
C VAL A 80 8.50 7.07 5.59
N VAL A 81 8.78 7.37 4.32
CA VAL A 81 8.30 8.58 3.64
C VAL A 81 7.16 8.20 2.71
N GLN A 82 6.01 8.84 2.88
CA GLN A 82 4.85 8.65 2.03
C GLN A 82 4.62 9.86 1.12
N ASP A 83 4.68 9.65 -0.20
CA ASP A 83 4.29 10.66 -1.19
C ASP A 83 2.77 10.62 -1.38
N THR A 84 2.07 11.71 -1.07
CA THR A 84 0.62 11.81 -1.30
C THR A 84 0.29 12.29 -2.72
N GLY A 85 1.27 12.41 -3.61
CA GLY A 85 1.08 12.88 -4.98
C GLY A 85 0.52 11.82 -5.92
N GLY A 86 -0.69 12.05 -6.46
CA GLY A 86 -1.10 11.34 -7.68
C GLY A 86 -2.59 11.17 -8.03
N TRP A 87 -3.54 11.77 -7.30
CA TRP A 87 -4.91 11.83 -7.81
C TRP A 87 -5.05 13.04 -8.75
N GLU A 88 -5.02 12.79 -10.06
CA GLU A 88 -5.57 13.71 -11.07
C GLU A 88 -6.99 13.24 -11.43
N PRO A 89 -8.03 13.98 -11.03
CA PRO A 89 -9.29 13.98 -11.76
C PRO A 89 -9.64 15.39 -12.24
N ASP A 90 -10.25 15.44 -13.42
CA ASP A 90 -10.63 16.63 -14.19
C ASP A 90 -11.04 17.86 -13.36
N ALA A 91 -10.40 19.00 -13.68
CA ALA A 91 -10.80 20.42 -13.60
C ALA A 91 -11.70 20.95 -12.45
N LYS A 92 -12.10 20.16 -11.46
CA LYS A 92 -12.98 20.55 -10.35
C LYS A 92 -12.33 20.23 -9.02
N GLY A 93 -11.77 21.28 -8.41
CA GLY A 93 -11.52 21.34 -6.98
C GLY A 93 -10.10 21.03 -6.49
N LEU A 94 -9.08 21.74 -6.99
CA LEU A 94 -7.69 21.64 -6.48
C LEU A 94 -7.60 21.78 -4.94
N GLN A 95 -8.41 22.66 -4.37
CA GLN A 95 -8.51 22.87 -2.93
C GLN A 95 -9.01 21.63 -2.18
N GLN A 96 -9.97 20.91 -2.76
CA GLN A 96 -10.58 19.74 -2.16
C GLN A 96 -9.62 18.54 -2.19
N LEU A 97 -8.88 18.37 -3.29
CA LEU A 97 -7.83 17.35 -3.43
C LEU A 97 -6.72 17.50 -2.38
N VAL A 98 -6.22 18.72 -2.19
CA VAL A 98 -5.14 18.98 -1.22
C VAL A 98 -5.63 18.83 0.22
N ALA A 99 -6.88 19.22 0.49
CA ALA A 99 -7.54 18.98 1.76
C ALA A 99 -7.74 17.48 2.06
N GLU A 100 -8.08 16.67 1.06
CA GLU A 100 -8.18 15.22 1.20
C GLU A 100 -6.82 14.58 1.47
N GLN A 101 -5.78 14.98 0.74
CA GLN A 101 -4.41 14.52 0.98
C GLN A 101 -3.96 14.83 2.41
N ALA A 102 -4.22 16.05 2.91
CA ALA A 102 -3.95 16.43 4.29
C ALA A 102 -4.73 15.56 5.29
N SER A 103 -6.03 15.37 5.07
CA SER A 103 -6.89 14.55 5.94
C SER A 103 -6.45 13.09 6.01
N VAL A 104 -5.95 12.56 4.90
CA VAL A 104 -5.42 11.21 4.79
C VAL A 104 -4.07 11.09 5.50
N ALA A 105 -3.15 12.03 5.27
CA ALA A 105 -1.86 12.09 5.95
C ALA A 105 -2.02 12.13 7.47
N MET A 106 -3.00 12.89 7.97
CA MET A 106 -3.34 12.94 9.39
C MET A 106 -3.72 11.60 9.98
N ARG A 107 -4.25 10.64 9.21
CA ARG A 107 -4.63 9.33 9.75
C ARG A 107 -3.49 8.32 9.70
N THR A 108 -2.54 8.51 8.80
CA THR A 108 -1.58 7.45 8.43
C THR A 108 -0.12 7.80 8.64
N ALA A 109 0.22 9.04 9.02
CA ALA A 109 1.59 9.48 9.28
C ALA A 109 1.76 10.01 10.70
N ASP A 110 2.90 9.79 11.33
CA ASP A 110 3.25 10.32 12.66
C ASP A 110 3.60 11.81 12.57
N ALA A 111 4.20 12.24 11.47
CA ALA A 111 4.42 13.65 11.15
C ALA A 111 4.08 13.97 9.69
N VAL A 112 3.81 15.25 9.41
CA VAL A 112 3.47 15.72 8.07
C VAL A 112 4.39 16.85 7.64
N ILE A 113 4.94 16.77 6.44
CA ILE A 113 5.64 17.87 5.78
C ILE A 113 4.68 18.48 4.76
N LEU A 114 4.22 19.71 5.02
CA LEU A 114 3.48 20.49 4.03
C LEU A 114 4.46 21.27 3.16
N VAL A 115 4.54 20.90 1.88
CA VAL A 115 5.41 21.56 0.90
C VAL A 115 4.64 22.67 0.19
N VAL A 116 5.17 23.88 0.26
CA VAL A 116 4.64 25.07 -0.41
C VAL A 116 5.73 25.67 -1.29
N ASP A 117 5.34 26.20 -2.45
CA ASP A 117 6.25 26.94 -3.32
C ASP A 117 6.46 28.36 -2.77
N ALA A 118 7.67 28.66 -2.29
CA ALA A 118 8.00 29.94 -1.67
C ALA A 118 7.81 31.11 -2.65
N LEU A 119 8.12 30.92 -3.94
CA LEU A 119 8.03 31.98 -4.96
C LEU A 119 6.58 32.36 -5.29
N VAL A 120 5.65 31.42 -5.11
CA VAL A 120 4.21 31.64 -5.32
C VAL A 120 3.55 32.18 -4.05
N GLY A 121 4.05 31.80 -2.88
CA GLY A 121 3.45 32.10 -1.60
C GLY A 121 2.24 31.22 -1.27
N ALA A 122 1.58 31.53 -0.15
CA ALA A 122 0.43 30.80 0.35
C ALA A 122 -0.80 31.00 -0.55
N THR A 123 -1.40 29.90 -1.00
CA THR A 123 -2.65 29.92 -1.76
C THR A 123 -3.83 29.44 -0.91
N THR A 124 -5.05 29.66 -1.38
CA THR A 124 -6.29 29.18 -0.71
C THR A 124 -6.34 27.67 -0.48
N ALA A 125 -5.64 26.89 -1.31
CA ALA A 125 -5.51 25.45 -1.15
C ALA A 125 -4.44 25.07 -0.11
N ASP A 126 -3.37 25.85 0.03
CA ASP A 126 -2.38 25.67 1.11
C ASP A 126 -2.99 26.04 2.46
N GLU A 127 -3.75 27.14 2.52
CA GLU A 127 -4.51 27.56 3.71
C GLU A 127 -5.56 26.53 4.14
N ALA A 128 -6.20 25.86 3.19
CA ALA A 128 -7.18 24.81 3.49
C ALA A 128 -6.49 23.56 4.07
N ALA A 129 -5.37 23.13 3.47
CA ALA A 129 -4.56 22.04 4.05
C ALA A 129 -4.02 22.42 5.43
N ALA A 130 -3.46 23.62 5.60
CA ALA A 130 -2.94 24.09 6.88
C ALA A 130 -4.01 24.04 7.98
N ARG A 131 -5.23 24.52 7.71
CA ARG A 131 -6.36 24.45 8.66
C ARG A 131 -6.79 23.02 9.03
N ILE A 132 -6.60 22.07 8.12
CA ILE A 132 -6.88 20.66 8.39
C ILE A 132 -5.77 20.07 9.26
N LEU A 133 -4.52 20.29 8.87
CA LEU A 133 -3.33 19.80 9.57
C LEU A 133 -3.20 20.38 10.99
N LEU A 134 -3.56 21.64 11.21
CA LEU A 134 -3.61 22.26 12.54
C LEU A 134 -4.56 21.55 13.51
N ARG A 135 -5.65 20.95 13.02
CA ARG A 135 -6.62 20.22 13.83
C ARG A 135 -6.21 18.78 14.11
N SER A 136 -5.08 18.32 13.56
CA SER A 136 -4.64 16.93 13.67
C SER A 136 -4.02 16.56 15.00
N GLY A 137 -3.45 17.54 15.71
CA GLY A 137 -2.61 17.29 16.89
C GLY A 137 -1.25 16.66 16.60
N LYS A 138 -0.92 16.40 15.32
CA LYS A 138 0.35 15.81 14.91
C LYS A 138 1.42 16.88 14.63
N PRO A 139 2.72 16.56 14.76
CA PRO A 139 3.78 17.43 14.28
C PRO A 139 3.63 17.72 12.78
N VAL A 140 3.58 19.01 12.42
CA VAL A 140 3.49 19.49 11.04
C VAL A 140 4.65 20.43 10.77
N PHE A 141 5.37 20.17 9.69
CA PHE A 141 6.53 20.95 9.25
C PHE A 141 6.20 21.64 7.93
N LEU A 142 6.44 22.95 7.87
CA LEU A 142 6.20 23.75 6.69
C LEU A 142 7.48 23.87 5.86
N ALA A 143 7.54 23.17 4.73
CA ALA A 143 8.67 23.22 3.82
C ALA A 143 8.41 24.26 2.72
N ALA A 144 9.08 25.41 2.83
CA ALA A 144 9.07 26.48 1.83
C ALA A 144 10.07 26.14 0.72
N ASN A 145 9.59 25.49 -0.34
CA ASN A 145 10.44 24.95 -1.41
C ASN A 145 10.72 25.97 -2.52
N LYS A 146 11.76 25.69 -3.32
CA LYS A 146 12.29 26.54 -4.41
C LYS A 146 13.03 27.80 -3.93
N VAL A 147 13.56 27.77 -2.70
CA VAL A 147 14.43 28.82 -2.18
C VAL A 147 15.87 28.54 -2.65
N ASP A 148 16.19 28.98 -3.86
CA ASP A 148 17.46 28.69 -4.52
C ASP A 148 18.55 29.75 -4.24
N SER A 149 18.20 30.87 -3.58
CA SER A 149 19.12 31.96 -3.25
C SER A 149 18.71 32.66 -1.95
N ASP A 150 19.64 33.36 -1.30
CA ASP A 150 19.41 34.10 -0.05
C ASP A 150 18.31 35.18 -0.20
N LYS A 151 18.16 35.73 -1.42
CA LYS A 151 17.12 36.71 -1.72
C LYS A 151 15.70 36.12 -1.64
N ALA A 152 15.56 34.82 -1.88
CA ALA A 152 14.27 34.11 -1.85
C ALA A 152 13.90 33.63 -0.42
N GLU A 153 14.75 33.83 0.59
CA GLU A 153 14.41 33.54 1.99
C GLU A 153 13.33 34.49 2.52
N ALA A 154 13.26 35.72 2.01
CA ALA A 154 12.20 36.67 2.33
C ALA A 154 10.82 36.17 1.87
N ASP A 155 10.75 35.46 0.74
CA ASP A 155 9.50 34.90 0.22
C ASP A 155 9.00 33.73 1.09
N ALA A 156 9.93 32.94 1.66
CA ALA A 156 9.60 31.91 2.63
C ALA A 156 9.02 32.48 3.93
N ALA A 157 9.50 33.65 4.39
CA ALA A 157 9.01 34.30 5.60
C ALA A 157 7.51 34.66 5.53
N MET A 158 6.98 34.95 4.33
CA MET A 158 5.56 35.24 4.13
C MET A 158 4.64 34.06 4.50
N LEU A 159 5.17 32.84 4.50
CA LEU A 159 4.41 31.63 4.80
C LEU A 159 4.14 31.42 6.30
N TRP A 160 4.69 32.26 7.19
CA TRP A 160 4.28 32.32 8.61
C TRP A 160 2.77 32.53 8.76
N SER A 161 2.16 33.20 7.79
CA SER A 161 0.70 33.42 7.71
C SER A 161 -0.14 32.13 7.72
N LEU A 162 0.44 30.97 7.39
CA LEU A 162 -0.24 29.66 7.44
C LEU A 162 -0.40 29.13 8.87
N GLY A 163 0.29 29.70 9.86
CA GLY A 163 0.15 29.36 11.28
C GLY A 163 0.73 28.00 11.67
N LEU A 164 1.58 27.39 10.84
CA LEU A 164 2.18 26.07 11.04
C LEU A 164 3.57 26.11 11.71
N GLY A 165 3.96 27.24 12.30
CA GLY A 165 5.29 27.46 12.84
C GLY A 165 6.27 28.02 11.81
N GLU A 166 7.57 27.90 12.10
CA GLU A 166 8.65 28.42 11.25
C GLU A 166 8.68 27.71 9.88
N PRO A 167 8.58 28.43 8.75
CA PRO A 167 8.79 27.86 7.42
C PRO A 167 10.26 27.54 7.20
N HIS A 168 10.54 26.28 6.91
CA HIS A 168 11.87 25.81 6.57
C HIS A 168 12.14 26.10 5.10
N ALA A 169 13.02 27.07 4.84
CA ALA A 169 13.46 27.40 3.50
C ALA A 169 14.31 26.26 2.91
N ILE A 170 13.81 25.62 1.85
CA ILE A 170 14.49 24.51 1.20
C ILE A 170 14.59 24.70 -0.32
N SER A 171 15.61 24.06 -0.90
CA SER A 171 15.65 23.77 -2.32
C SER A 171 15.72 22.27 -2.52
N ALA A 172 14.58 21.66 -2.84
CA ALA A 172 14.48 20.24 -3.16
C ALA A 172 15.23 19.85 -4.44
N ILE A 173 15.62 20.81 -5.30
CA ILE A 173 16.46 20.57 -6.49
C ILE A 173 17.95 20.73 -6.19
N HIS A 174 18.36 21.66 -5.32
CA HIS A 174 19.79 21.93 -5.07
C HIS A 174 20.38 21.35 -3.78
N GLY A 175 19.58 21.19 -2.72
CA GLY A 175 19.92 20.39 -1.53
C GLY A 175 19.85 21.20 -0.26
N ARG A 176 19.79 22.52 -0.44
CA ARG A 176 19.75 23.53 0.60
C ARG A 176 18.57 23.30 1.56
N GLY A 177 18.85 23.36 2.86
CA GLY A 177 17.88 23.33 3.96
C GLY A 177 17.17 21.99 4.17
N VAL A 178 17.36 20.98 3.31
CA VAL A 178 16.66 19.69 3.45
C VAL A 178 17.21 18.89 4.64
N ALA A 179 18.51 18.99 4.90
CA ALA A 179 19.12 18.36 6.07
C ALA A 179 18.55 18.93 7.38
N ASP A 180 18.52 20.26 7.51
CA ASP A 180 18.01 20.94 8.68
C ASP A 180 16.51 20.66 8.90
N LEU A 181 15.73 20.60 7.82
CA LEU A 181 14.32 20.17 7.88
C LEU A 181 14.19 18.73 8.40
N LEU A 182 14.99 17.79 7.88
CA LEU A 182 14.93 16.39 8.30
C LEU A 182 15.35 16.19 9.75
N ASP A 183 16.37 16.91 10.21
CA ASP A 183 16.80 16.82 11.61
C ASP A 183 15.68 17.25 12.56
N GLN A 184 14.94 18.31 12.22
CA GLN A 184 13.78 18.76 13.00
C GLN A 184 12.59 17.78 12.91
N VAL A 185 12.32 17.24 11.71
CA VAL A 185 11.27 16.22 11.52
C VAL A 185 11.55 15.01 12.39
N LEU A 186 12.76 14.47 12.33
CA LEU A 186 13.13 13.30 13.13
C LEU A 186 13.10 13.61 14.62
N ALA A 187 13.55 14.78 15.06
CA ALA A 187 13.48 15.16 16.47
C ALA A 187 12.06 15.12 17.05
N ALA A 188 11.03 15.38 16.23
CA ALA A 188 9.63 15.30 16.65
C ALA A 188 8.96 13.94 16.40
N LEU A 189 9.58 13.04 15.62
CA LEU A 189 9.03 11.71 15.39
C LEU A 189 9.15 10.86 16.67
N PRO A 190 8.15 10.01 16.97
CA PRO A 190 8.28 9.00 18.01
C PRO A 190 9.32 7.95 17.61
N GLU A 191 9.92 7.27 18.58
CA GLU A 191 10.87 6.18 18.32
C GLU A 191 10.20 5.00 17.59
N VAL A 192 8.94 4.75 17.95
CA VAL A 192 8.05 3.76 17.32
C VAL A 192 6.81 4.49 16.82
N SER A 193 6.39 4.19 15.60
CA SER A 193 5.19 4.80 15.02
C SER A 193 3.95 4.56 15.88
N GLU A 194 3.16 5.61 16.10
CA GLU A 194 1.85 5.53 16.76
C GLU A 194 0.73 5.16 15.78
N VAL A 195 0.98 5.32 14.48
CA VAL A 195 -0.02 5.13 13.42
C VAL A 195 0.27 3.96 12.48
N ALA A 196 1.54 3.59 12.33
CA ALA A 196 1.88 2.38 11.65
C ALA A 196 1.48 1.21 12.56
N PRO A 197 0.93 0.14 11.97
CA PRO A 197 0.52 -1.02 12.75
C PRO A 197 1.68 -1.53 13.60
N THR A 198 1.49 -1.57 14.92
CA THR A 198 2.37 -2.27 15.83
C THR A 198 2.52 -3.73 15.38
N ALA A 199 3.75 -4.23 15.37
CA ALA A 199 3.96 -5.66 15.41
C ALA A 199 3.42 -6.13 16.77
N GLY A 200 2.25 -6.78 16.76
CA GLY A 200 1.55 -7.20 17.98
C GLY A 200 0.21 -6.48 18.14
N GLY A 201 -0.87 -7.26 18.09
CA GLY A 201 -2.26 -6.84 18.17
C GLY A 201 -3.18 -7.72 17.30
N PRO A 202 -4.50 -7.73 17.54
CA PRO A 202 -5.46 -8.40 16.67
C PRO A 202 -5.29 -7.97 15.20
N ARG A 203 -5.18 -8.93 14.27
CA ARG A 203 -5.05 -8.64 12.83
C ARG A 203 -6.28 -7.89 12.33
N ARG A 204 -6.06 -6.95 11.41
CA ARG A 204 -7.10 -6.05 10.91
C ARG A 204 -7.83 -6.65 9.73
N VAL A 205 -9.15 -6.74 9.84
CA VAL A 205 -10.05 -7.38 8.87
C VAL A 205 -11.05 -6.36 8.36
N ALA A 206 -11.17 -6.21 7.04
CA ALA A 206 -12.29 -5.48 6.45
C ALA A 206 -13.32 -6.45 5.86
N LEU A 207 -14.59 -6.08 6.00
CA LEU A 207 -15.72 -6.81 5.41
C LEU A 207 -16.35 -5.97 4.31
N VAL A 208 -16.14 -6.35 3.05
CA VAL A 208 -16.58 -5.58 1.87
C VAL A 208 -17.43 -6.43 0.93
N GLY A 209 -18.09 -5.79 -0.03
CA GLY A 209 -18.97 -6.45 -1.01
C GLY A 209 -20.13 -5.56 -1.42
N LYS A 210 -20.95 -5.99 -2.39
CA LYS A 210 -22.10 -5.22 -2.88
C LYS A 210 -23.18 -4.98 -1.80
N PRO A 211 -24.07 -3.97 -1.92
CA PRO A 211 -25.22 -3.82 -1.03
C PRO A 211 -26.03 -5.11 -0.91
N ASN A 212 -26.63 -5.37 0.27
CA ASN A 212 -27.52 -6.51 0.52
C ASN A 212 -26.92 -7.93 0.36
N VAL A 213 -25.60 -8.04 0.13
CA VAL A 213 -24.88 -9.33 0.07
C VAL A 213 -24.79 -10.07 1.42
N GLY A 214 -25.21 -9.42 2.51
CA GLY A 214 -25.25 -10.01 3.86
C GLY A 214 -24.08 -9.64 4.78
N LYS A 215 -23.36 -8.54 4.50
CA LYS A 215 -22.27 -8.02 5.37
C LYS A 215 -22.71 -7.80 6.82
N SER A 216 -23.80 -7.06 7.03
CA SER A 216 -24.31 -6.78 8.38
C SER A 216 -24.82 -8.04 9.07
N SER A 217 -25.44 -8.96 8.32
CA SER A 217 -25.84 -10.28 8.85
C SER A 217 -24.65 -11.09 9.31
N LEU A 218 -23.56 -11.11 8.53
CA LEU A 218 -22.34 -11.83 8.90
C LEU A 218 -21.66 -11.18 10.11
N LEU A 219 -21.52 -9.86 10.11
CA LEU A 219 -20.92 -9.14 11.24
C LEU A 219 -21.72 -9.38 12.53
N ASN A 220 -23.05 -9.32 12.48
CA ASN A 220 -23.91 -9.60 13.63
C ASN A 220 -23.79 -11.06 14.07
N LYS A 221 -23.67 -12.01 13.13
CA LYS A 221 -23.49 -13.42 13.46
C LYS A 221 -22.15 -13.66 14.16
N LEU A 222 -21.08 -13.08 13.61
CA LEU A 222 -19.75 -13.11 14.20
C LEU A 222 -19.70 -12.45 15.59
N ALA A 223 -20.36 -11.30 15.76
CA ALA A 223 -20.41 -10.58 17.03
C ALA A 223 -21.39 -11.17 18.06
N GLY A 224 -22.39 -11.95 17.63
CA GLY A 224 -23.44 -12.53 18.47
C GLY A 224 -23.11 -13.94 18.98
N ASP A 225 -22.31 -14.72 18.23
CA ASP A 225 -21.91 -16.07 18.64
C ASP A 225 -20.71 -16.08 19.62
N GLN A 226 -19.95 -15.00 19.73
CA GLN A 226 -18.82 -14.87 20.66
C GLN A 226 -18.82 -13.47 21.30
N ARG A 227 -18.71 -13.43 22.63
CA ARG A 227 -18.75 -12.19 23.45
C ARG A 227 -17.89 -11.13 22.78
N SER A 228 -18.42 -9.93 22.54
CA SER A 228 -17.54 -8.78 22.31
C SER A 228 -16.65 -8.67 23.54
N VAL A 229 -15.38 -9.02 23.41
CA VAL A 229 -14.42 -8.88 24.50
C VAL A 229 -14.14 -7.39 24.61
N VAL A 230 -15.00 -6.68 25.35
CA VAL A 230 -14.67 -5.37 25.90
C VAL A 230 -13.93 -5.63 27.20
N HIS A 231 -12.69 -6.12 27.08
CA HIS A 231 -11.75 -6.12 28.20
C HIS A 231 -10.36 -5.90 27.62
N ASP A 232 -9.87 -4.68 27.83
CA ASP A 232 -8.47 -4.24 27.88
C ASP A 232 -7.46 -5.22 27.28
N VAL A 233 -7.50 -5.41 25.95
CA VAL A 233 -6.39 -6.04 25.24
C VAL A 233 -5.23 -5.05 25.30
N ALA A 234 -4.28 -5.33 26.19
CA ALA A 234 -3.10 -4.51 26.41
C ALA A 234 -2.41 -4.17 25.07
N GLY A 235 -2.11 -2.88 24.85
CA GLY A 235 -1.46 -2.42 23.63
C GLY A 235 -2.38 -2.08 22.45
N THR A 236 -3.68 -1.84 22.67
CA THR A 236 -4.60 -1.42 21.59
C THR A 236 -5.22 -0.04 21.82
N THR A 237 -4.84 0.94 21.00
CA THR A 237 -5.69 2.11 20.72
C THR A 237 -6.77 1.68 19.72
N VAL A 238 -7.97 1.38 20.22
CA VAL A 238 -9.10 1.02 19.37
C VAL A 238 -9.78 2.32 18.92
N ASP A 239 -9.87 2.53 17.61
CA ASP A 239 -10.72 3.60 17.05
C ASP A 239 -12.18 3.32 17.49
N PRO A 240 -12.95 4.30 17.98
CA PRO A 240 -14.35 4.11 18.41
C PRO A 240 -15.26 3.41 17.38
N VAL A 241 -14.83 3.34 16.13
CA VAL A 241 -15.56 2.81 14.98
C VAL A 241 -15.26 1.32 14.69
N ASP A 242 -14.17 0.77 15.24
CA ASP A 242 -13.73 -0.60 15.02
C ASP A 242 -14.38 -1.57 16.02
N SER A 243 -14.54 -2.84 15.64
CA SER A 243 -15.03 -3.89 16.54
C SER A 243 -13.97 -4.97 16.75
N LEU A 244 -13.71 -5.33 18.00
CA LEU A 244 -12.95 -6.55 18.34
C LEU A 244 -13.91 -7.74 18.37
N ILE A 245 -13.62 -8.75 17.58
CA ILE A 245 -14.43 -9.97 17.45
C ILE A 245 -13.52 -11.16 17.71
N GLU A 246 -13.88 -11.98 18.70
CA GLU A 246 -13.29 -13.29 18.86
C GLU A 246 -13.85 -14.22 17.78
N LEU A 247 -12.97 -14.92 17.06
CA LEU A 247 -13.34 -15.90 16.04
C LEU A 247 -12.26 -16.98 15.95
N GLY A 248 -12.63 -18.22 16.25
CA GLY A 248 -11.71 -19.36 16.24
C GLY A 248 -10.59 -19.20 17.27
N ASP A 249 -10.95 -18.86 18.50
CA ASP A 249 -10.04 -18.66 19.65
C ASP A 249 -8.99 -17.56 19.45
N LYS A 250 -9.18 -16.68 18.46
CA LYS A 250 -8.35 -15.51 18.18
C LYS A 250 -9.19 -14.26 18.10
N VAL A 251 -8.64 -13.16 18.61
CA VAL A 251 -9.26 -11.85 18.50
C VAL A 251 -8.84 -11.21 17.18
N TRP A 252 -9.83 -10.71 16.45
CA TRP A 252 -9.69 -10.00 15.17
C TRP A 252 -10.24 -8.58 15.30
N ARG A 253 -9.56 -7.60 14.71
CA ARG A 253 -10.04 -6.22 14.66
C ARG A 253 -10.76 -5.99 13.34
N PHE A 254 -12.09 -5.93 13.37
CA PHE A 254 -12.87 -5.53 12.21
C PHE A 254 -12.87 -4.01 12.08
N VAL A 255 -12.36 -3.51 10.96
CA VAL A 255 -12.20 -2.06 10.70
C VAL A 255 -13.47 -1.45 10.09
N ASP A 256 -13.76 -0.19 10.41
CA ASP A 256 -14.88 0.62 9.89
C ASP A 256 -16.28 -0.05 10.07
N THR A 257 -16.55 -0.58 11.27
CA THR A 257 -17.79 -1.31 11.54
C THR A 257 -19.02 -0.42 11.78
N ALA A 258 -18.85 0.88 12.06
CA ALA A 258 -19.99 1.79 12.25
C ALA A 258 -20.85 1.92 10.98
N GLY A 259 -20.26 1.82 9.79
CA GLY A 259 -21.01 1.80 8.53
C GLY A 259 -21.88 0.55 8.36
N LEU A 260 -21.47 -0.58 8.95
CA LEU A 260 -22.16 -1.86 8.89
C LEU A 260 -23.27 -1.98 9.95
N ARG A 261 -23.10 -1.36 11.12
CA ARG A 261 -24.08 -1.34 12.23
C ARG A 261 -25.23 -0.34 12.01
N ARG A 262 -24.97 0.81 11.37
CA ARG A 262 -25.99 1.89 11.20
C ARG A 262 -27.09 1.56 10.18
N LYS A 263 -26.97 0.46 9.41
CA LYS A 263 -27.92 0.06 8.36
C LYS A 263 -29.16 -0.72 8.84
N VAL A 264 -29.37 -0.85 10.16
CA VAL A 264 -30.57 -1.51 10.71
C VAL A 264 -31.81 -0.58 10.70
N GLY A 265 -31.65 0.73 10.48
CA GLY A 265 -32.76 1.68 10.58
C GLY A 265 -33.14 2.42 9.30
N GLN A 266 -32.21 3.10 8.64
CA GLN A 266 -32.51 4.01 7.53
C GLN A 266 -31.24 4.24 6.69
N ALA A 267 -31.35 4.18 5.35
CA ALA A 267 -30.65 5.05 4.40
C ALA A 267 -30.82 4.51 2.96
N SER A 268 -31.91 4.94 2.33
CA SER A 268 -31.95 5.16 0.88
C SER A 268 -31.26 6.49 0.60
N GLY A 269 -30.22 6.48 -0.25
CA GLY A 269 -29.54 7.68 -0.73
C GLY A 269 -28.07 7.73 -0.35
N HIS A 270 -27.23 7.97 -1.35
CA HIS A 270 -25.77 8.16 -1.31
C HIS A 270 -24.89 6.91 -1.49
N GLU A 271 -24.87 6.38 -2.72
CA GLU A 271 -23.83 5.44 -3.17
C GLU A 271 -22.41 6.01 -3.07
N PHE A 272 -22.23 7.33 -3.23
CA PHE A 272 -20.92 7.99 -3.15
C PHE A 272 -20.25 7.89 -1.77
N TYR A 273 -21.00 8.01 -0.67
CA TYR A 273 -20.45 7.84 0.67
C TYR A 273 -20.19 6.37 1.02
N ALA A 274 -20.82 5.43 0.31
CA ALA A 274 -20.57 4.00 0.48
C ALA A 274 -19.24 3.57 -0.19
N SER A 275 -18.86 4.16 -1.33
CA SER A 275 -17.58 3.85 -1.99
C SER A 275 -16.38 4.41 -1.22
N VAL A 276 -16.43 5.66 -0.76
CA VAL A 276 -15.33 6.29 0.02
C VAL A 276 -15.03 5.55 1.34
N ARG A 277 -16.08 5.07 2.02
CA ARG A 277 -15.92 4.23 3.22
C ARG A 277 -15.32 2.87 2.89
N THR A 278 -15.74 2.26 1.77
CA THR A 278 -15.18 0.98 1.32
C THR A 278 -13.67 1.09 1.07
N HIS A 279 -13.19 2.16 0.44
CA HIS A 279 -11.75 2.39 0.26
C HIS A 279 -11.01 2.53 1.59
N SER A 280 -11.53 3.35 2.50
CA SER A 280 -10.88 3.59 3.80
C SER A 280 -10.77 2.31 4.64
N ALA A 281 -11.81 1.46 4.60
CA ALA A 281 -11.81 0.16 5.26
C ALA A 281 -10.77 -0.80 4.64
N ILE A 282 -10.68 -0.87 3.31
CA ILE A 282 -9.68 -1.68 2.61
C ILE A 282 -8.27 -1.22 2.97
N ASP A 283 -8.01 0.10 2.98
CA ASP A 283 -6.71 0.67 3.29
C ASP A 283 -6.28 0.45 4.74
N ALA A 284 -7.23 0.40 5.68
CA ALA A 284 -6.96 0.14 7.09
C ALA A 284 -6.74 -1.35 7.40
N ALA A 285 -7.23 -2.25 6.54
CA ALA A 285 -7.18 -3.69 6.75
C ALA A 285 -5.86 -4.33 6.29
N GLU A 286 -5.58 -5.52 6.82
CA GLU A 286 -4.49 -6.39 6.36
C GLU A 286 -5.05 -7.51 5.51
N VAL A 287 -6.18 -8.09 5.93
CA VAL A 287 -6.98 -9.04 5.15
C VAL A 287 -8.37 -8.47 4.90
N VAL A 288 -8.84 -8.63 3.68
CA VAL A 288 -10.16 -8.22 3.25
C VAL A 288 -10.98 -9.46 2.90
N ILE A 289 -12.13 -9.60 3.54
CA ILE A 289 -13.13 -10.59 3.19
C ILE A 289 -14.11 -9.93 2.23
N VAL A 290 -14.11 -10.37 0.98
CA VAL A 290 -15.06 -9.91 -0.04
C VAL A 290 -16.25 -10.87 -0.06
N LEU A 291 -17.41 -10.37 0.34
CA LEU A 291 -18.67 -11.11 0.30
C LEU A 291 -19.29 -10.99 -1.08
N ILE A 292 -19.60 -12.15 -1.65
CA ILE A 292 -20.30 -12.32 -2.92
C ILE A 292 -21.57 -13.12 -2.65
N ASP A 293 -22.68 -12.77 -3.31
CA ASP A 293 -23.91 -13.54 -3.21
C ASP A 293 -23.82 -14.77 -4.11
N GLY A 294 -23.74 -15.98 -3.54
CA GLY A 294 -23.65 -17.20 -4.35
C GLY A 294 -24.96 -17.55 -5.08
N SER A 295 -26.09 -17.01 -4.62
CA SER A 295 -27.42 -17.27 -5.21
C SER A 295 -27.71 -16.43 -6.46
N GLU A 296 -26.91 -15.41 -6.72
CA GLU A 296 -27.05 -14.52 -7.87
C GLU A 296 -25.84 -14.64 -8.82
N PRO A 297 -25.98 -14.23 -10.09
CA PRO A 297 -24.84 -14.07 -10.99
C PRO A 297 -23.83 -13.05 -10.47
N LEU A 298 -22.55 -13.28 -10.79
CA LEU A 298 -21.50 -12.27 -10.56
C LEU A 298 -21.83 -10.97 -11.28
N THR A 299 -21.58 -9.84 -10.61
CA THR A 299 -21.84 -8.51 -11.16
C THR A 299 -20.56 -7.72 -11.36
N GLU A 300 -20.60 -6.70 -12.21
CA GLU A 300 -19.48 -5.76 -12.35
C GLU A 300 -19.12 -5.09 -11.03
N GLN A 301 -20.08 -4.88 -10.12
CA GLN A 301 -19.80 -4.29 -8.82
C GLN A 301 -18.94 -5.21 -7.96
N ASP A 302 -19.13 -6.54 -8.04
CA ASP A 302 -18.28 -7.52 -7.35
C ASP A 302 -16.85 -7.44 -7.90
N GLN A 303 -16.69 -7.40 -9.23
CA GLN A 303 -15.38 -7.26 -9.88
C GLN A 303 -14.67 -5.96 -9.53
N ARG A 304 -15.39 -4.83 -9.44
CA ARG A 304 -14.83 -3.54 -9.01
C ARG A 304 -14.33 -3.60 -7.57
N VAL A 305 -15.09 -4.20 -6.65
CA VAL A 305 -14.66 -4.38 -5.25
C VAL A 305 -13.41 -5.24 -5.17
N LEU A 306 -13.35 -6.33 -5.92
CA LEU A 306 -12.18 -7.19 -5.98
C LEU A 306 -10.94 -6.46 -6.51
N SER A 307 -11.10 -5.67 -7.58
CA SER A 307 -10.02 -4.87 -8.16
C SER A 307 -9.45 -3.88 -7.15
N MET A 308 -10.30 -3.18 -6.39
CA MET A 308 -9.87 -2.25 -5.34
C MET A 308 -9.02 -2.94 -4.26
N VAL A 309 -9.34 -4.19 -3.88
CA VAL A 309 -8.57 -4.93 -2.88
C VAL A 309 -7.18 -5.33 -3.41
N ILE A 310 -7.12 -5.79 -4.66
CA ILE A 310 -5.86 -6.16 -5.32
C ILE A 310 -4.96 -4.93 -5.48
N GLU A 311 -5.54 -3.82 -5.95
CA GLU A 311 -4.85 -2.54 -6.11
C GLU A 311 -4.29 -2.04 -4.77
N ALA A 312 -5.09 -2.09 -3.70
CA ALA A 312 -4.64 -1.76 -2.35
C ALA A 312 -3.58 -2.72 -1.78
N GLY A 313 -3.32 -3.86 -2.45
CA GLY A 313 -2.28 -4.80 -2.07
C GLY A 313 -2.58 -5.55 -0.79
N ARG A 314 -3.85 -5.80 -0.46
CA ARG A 314 -4.27 -6.48 0.77
C ARG A 314 -4.45 -7.97 0.56
N ALA A 315 -4.29 -8.75 1.63
CA ALA A 315 -4.66 -10.16 1.61
C ALA A 315 -6.17 -10.29 1.32
N LEU A 316 -6.57 -11.31 0.57
CA LEU A 316 -7.93 -11.45 0.05
C LEU A 316 -8.49 -12.84 0.35
N VAL A 317 -9.70 -12.86 0.90
CA VAL A 317 -10.53 -14.06 1.06
C VAL A 317 -11.87 -13.83 0.36
N LEU A 318 -12.27 -14.76 -0.51
CA LEU A 318 -13.57 -14.74 -1.17
C LEU A 318 -14.58 -15.53 -0.34
N ALA A 319 -15.65 -14.86 0.09
CA ALA A 319 -16.73 -15.49 0.84
C ALA A 319 -18.02 -15.50 0.02
N PHE A 320 -18.39 -16.67 -0.53
CA PHE A 320 -19.66 -16.85 -1.22
C PHE A 320 -20.76 -17.07 -0.18
N ASN A 321 -21.51 -16.00 0.10
CA ASN A 321 -22.57 -15.96 1.09
C ASN A 321 -23.92 -16.42 0.50
N LYS A 322 -24.91 -16.62 1.39
CA LYS A 322 -26.24 -17.16 1.08
C LYS A 322 -26.18 -18.56 0.46
N TRP A 323 -25.20 -19.36 0.87
CA TRP A 323 -25.04 -20.73 0.39
C TRP A 323 -26.22 -21.65 0.75
N ASP A 324 -27.10 -21.23 1.68
CA ASP A 324 -28.38 -21.88 1.97
C ASP A 324 -29.41 -21.76 0.82
N LEU A 325 -29.19 -20.84 -0.13
CA LEU A 325 -30.07 -20.62 -1.30
C LEU A 325 -29.48 -21.15 -2.61
N VAL A 326 -28.28 -21.76 -2.57
CA VAL A 326 -27.59 -22.27 -3.77
C VAL A 326 -27.96 -23.74 -3.97
N ASP A 327 -28.70 -24.02 -5.04
CA ASP A 327 -28.99 -25.37 -5.52
C ASP A 327 -27.89 -25.89 -6.47
N GLU A 328 -28.03 -27.13 -6.97
CA GLU A 328 -27.00 -27.75 -7.81
C GLU A 328 -26.85 -27.05 -9.17
N ASP A 329 -27.95 -26.63 -9.78
CA ASP A 329 -27.95 -25.89 -11.05
C ASP A 329 -27.23 -24.54 -10.90
N ARG A 330 -27.54 -23.79 -9.83
CA ARG A 330 -26.86 -22.52 -9.54
C ARG A 330 -25.39 -22.74 -9.24
N ARG A 331 -25.04 -23.82 -8.54
CA ARG A 331 -23.64 -24.16 -8.23
C ARG A 331 -22.82 -24.40 -9.49
N GLU A 332 -23.34 -25.16 -10.46
CA GLU A 332 -22.65 -25.39 -11.73
C GLU A 332 -22.44 -24.09 -12.52
N LEU A 333 -23.46 -23.23 -12.55
CA LEU A 333 -23.38 -21.93 -13.21
C LEU A 333 -22.34 -21.03 -12.53
N LEU A 334 -22.33 -20.98 -11.19
CA LEU A 334 -21.39 -20.18 -10.42
C LEU A 334 -19.93 -20.62 -10.65
N GLU A 335 -19.63 -21.92 -10.70
CA GLU A 335 -18.26 -22.37 -11.00
C GLU A 335 -17.81 -21.92 -12.40
N ARG A 336 -18.70 -21.96 -13.40
CA ARG A 336 -18.41 -21.46 -14.75
C ARG A 336 -18.19 -19.94 -14.76
N GLU A 337 -18.95 -19.19 -13.96
CA GLU A 337 -18.76 -17.74 -13.79
C GLU A 337 -17.40 -17.43 -13.13
N ILE A 338 -17.05 -18.15 -12.06
CA ILE A 338 -15.76 -18.01 -11.37
C ILE A 338 -14.60 -18.29 -12.33
N ASP A 339 -14.69 -19.36 -13.12
CA ASP A 339 -13.64 -19.73 -14.07
C ASP A 339 -13.44 -18.72 -15.20
N ARG A 340 -14.49 -17.98 -15.57
CA ARG A 340 -14.45 -16.98 -16.63
C ARG A 340 -14.07 -15.60 -16.11
N GLU A 341 -14.73 -15.16 -15.04
CA GLU A 341 -14.66 -13.77 -14.55
C GLU A 341 -13.60 -13.59 -13.47
N LEU A 342 -13.33 -14.62 -12.66
CA LEU A 342 -12.41 -14.56 -11.52
C LEU A 342 -11.12 -15.37 -11.76
N VAL A 343 -10.77 -15.66 -13.02
CA VAL A 343 -9.58 -16.44 -13.40
C VAL A 343 -8.27 -15.90 -12.81
N GLN A 344 -8.18 -14.57 -12.68
CA GLN A 344 -7.02 -13.87 -12.11
C GLN A 344 -6.95 -13.93 -10.59
N LEU A 345 -7.99 -14.46 -9.93
CA LEU A 345 -8.15 -14.56 -8.48
C LEU A 345 -8.14 -16.00 -7.98
N ARG A 346 -7.75 -16.98 -8.81
CA ARG A 346 -7.65 -18.39 -8.39
C ARG A 346 -6.72 -18.63 -7.20
N TRP A 347 -5.81 -17.69 -6.92
CA TRP A 347 -4.94 -17.72 -5.76
C TRP A 347 -5.65 -17.32 -4.46
N ALA A 348 -6.83 -16.70 -4.50
CA ALA A 348 -7.55 -16.29 -3.30
C ALA A 348 -8.39 -17.46 -2.73
N PRO A 349 -8.28 -17.75 -1.41
CA PRO A 349 -9.11 -18.74 -0.76
C PRO A 349 -10.61 -18.47 -0.96
N ARG A 350 -11.37 -19.52 -1.28
CA ARG A 350 -12.82 -19.47 -1.46
C ARG A 350 -13.50 -20.19 -0.30
N VAL A 351 -14.42 -19.50 0.38
CA VAL A 351 -15.21 -20.06 1.48
C VAL A 351 -16.69 -19.86 1.20
N ASN A 352 -17.43 -20.97 1.17
CA ASN A 352 -18.88 -20.94 0.96
C ASN A 352 -19.57 -20.92 2.33
N ILE A 353 -20.32 -19.85 2.61
CA ILE A 353 -20.90 -19.58 3.92
C ILE A 353 -22.39 -19.21 3.82
N SER A 354 -23.08 -19.30 4.94
CA SER A 354 -24.38 -18.67 5.11
C SER A 354 -24.38 -17.84 6.38
N ALA A 355 -24.33 -16.52 6.22
CA ALA A 355 -24.41 -15.57 7.32
C ALA A 355 -25.73 -15.69 8.11
N LYS A 356 -26.81 -16.10 7.45
CA LYS A 356 -28.13 -16.29 8.07
C LYS A 356 -28.15 -17.48 9.01
N THR A 357 -27.60 -18.62 8.57
CA THR A 357 -27.63 -19.87 9.35
C THR A 357 -26.39 -20.05 10.23
N GLY A 358 -25.30 -19.33 9.96
CA GLY A 358 -23.99 -19.54 10.57
C GLY A 358 -23.17 -20.65 9.89
N ARG A 359 -23.69 -21.30 8.83
CA ARG A 359 -23.00 -22.40 8.16
C ARG A 359 -21.62 -21.97 7.67
N ALA A 360 -20.60 -22.74 8.09
CA ALA A 360 -19.21 -22.65 7.65
C ALA A 360 -18.50 -21.30 7.88
N VAL A 361 -19.09 -20.40 8.69
CA VAL A 361 -18.49 -19.10 9.03
C VAL A 361 -17.13 -19.27 9.71
N GLN A 362 -16.96 -20.31 10.53
CA GLN A 362 -15.70 -20.65 11.18
C GLN A 362 -14.56 -20.98 10.20
N LYS A 363 -14.87 -21.39 8.96
CA LYS A 363 -13.85 -21.65 7.93
C LYS A 363 -13.19 -20.38 7.39
N LEU A 364 -13.72 -19.20 7.72
CA LEU A 364 -13.08 -17.93 7.39
C LEU A 364 -11.75 -17.77 8.14
N VAL A 365 -11.63 -18.28 9.37
CA VAL A 365 -10.39 -18.18 10.17
C VAL A 365 -9.19 -18.80 9.46
N PRO A 366 -9.18 -20.11 9.13
CA PRO A 366 -8.02 -20.70 8.45
C PRO A 366 -7.76 -20.06 7.09
N ALA A 367 -8.80 -19.60 6.37
CA ALA A 367 -8.62 -18.90 5.10
C ALA A 367 -7.92 -17.54 5.28
N MET A 368 -8.30 -16.76 6.30
CA MET A 368 -7.65 -15.50 6.64
C MET A 368 -6.21 -15.71 7.11
N GLU A 369 -5.95 -16.74 7.92
CA GLU A 369 -4.60 -17.06 8.39
C GLU A 369 -3.67 -17.44 7.25
N THR A 370 -4.10 -18.32 6.34
CA THR A 370 -3.34 -18.66 5.14
C THR A 370 -3.06 -17.42 4.30
N ALA A 371 -4.06 -16.56 4.09
CA ALA A 371 -3.92 -15.34 3.31
C ALA A 371 -2.92 -14.36 3.95
N LEU A 372 -2.98 -14.17 5.27
CA LEU A 372 -2.08 -13.30 6.01
C LEU A 372 -0.65 -13.87 6.10
N ALA A 373 -0.49 -15.17 6.29
CA ALA A 373 0.82 -15.82 6.29
C ALA A 373 1.51 -15.64 4.93
N SER A 374 0.78 -15.85 3.84
CA SER A 374 1.24 -15.56 2.48
C SER A 374 1.57 -14.08 2.25
N TRP A 375 0.76 -13.18 2.81
CA TRP A 375 0.96 -11.74 2.72
C TRP A 375 2.10 -11.22 3.60
N ASP A 376 2.54 -12.00 4.59
CA ASP A 376 3.72 -11.72 5.42
C ASP A 376 4.98 -12.40 4.89
N ALA A 377 4.85 -13.32 3.93
CA ALA A 377 5.93 -14.20 3.50
C ALA A 377 7.09 -13.43 2.85
N ARG A 378 8.30 -13.75 3.29
CA ARG A 378 9.56 -13.24 2.74
C ARG A 378 10.42 -14.38 2.21
N ILE A 379 10.87 -14.24 0.97
CA ILE A 379 11.80 -15.14 0.30
C ILE A 379 13.17 -14.48 0.32
N ALA A 380 14.17 -15.19 0.84
CA ALA A 380 15.55 -14.73 0.82
C ALA A 380 16.06 -14.57 -0.63
N THR A 381 16.95 -13.59 -0.84
CA THR A 381 17.47 -13.24 -2.18
C THR A 381 18.19 -14.40 -2.86
N GLY A 382 18.92 -15.24 -2.11
CA GLY A 382 19.64 -16.41 -2.66
C GLY A 382 18.71 -17.45 -3.32
N PRO A 383 17.76 -18.04 -2.56
CA PRO A 383 16.76 -18.96 -3.10
C PRO A 383 15.96 -18.36 -4.26
N LEU A 384 15.55 -17.09 -4.16
CA LEU A 384 14.82 -16.39 -5.22
C LEU A 384 15.62 -16.31 -6.53
N ASN A 385 16.90 -15.94 -6.47
CA ASN A 385 17.72 -15.83 -7.68
C ASN A 385 18.09 -17.20 -8.25
N SER A 386 18.25 -18.22 -7.42
CA SER A 386 18.50 -19.60 -7.87
C SER A 386 17.30 -20.13 -8.66
N TRP A 387 16.11 -20.02 -8.07
CA TRP A 387 14.85 -20.34 -8.74
C TRP A 387 14.65 -19.56 -10.04
N LEU A 388 14.94 -18.25 -10.03
CA LEU A 388 14.74 -17.41 -11.20
C LEU A 388 15.66 -17.82 -12.36
N LYS A 389 16.92 -18.20 -12.07
CA LYS A 389 17.86 -18.71 -13.07
C LYS A 389 17.32 -19.97 -13.74
N GLU A 390 16.80 -20.92 -12.96
CA GLU A 390 16.20 -22.16 -13.47
C GLU A 390 14.98 -21.88 -14.37
N VAL A 391 14.05 -21.04 -13.91
CA VAL A 391 12.85 -20.67 -14.66
C VAL A 391 13.19 -19.95 -15.97
N VAL A 392 14.14 -19.02 -15.93
CA VAL A 392 14.60 -18.27 -17.12
C VAL A 392 15.35 -19.17 -18.09
N ALA A 393 16.14 -20.13 -17.61
CA ALA A 393 16.83 -21.09 -18.46
C ALA A 393 15.84 -22.01 -19.20
N ALA A 394 14.79 -22.48 -18.50
CA ALA A 394 13.76 -23.32 -19.09
C ALA A 394 12.82 -22.55 -20.03
N THR A 395 12.54 -21.28 -19.74
CA THR A 395 11.66 -20.44 -20.56
C THR A 395 12.21 -19.02 -20.64
N PRO A 396 13.12 -18.74 -21.59
CA PRO A 396 13.74 -17.43 -21.72
C PRO A 396 12.75 -16.31 -22.11
N PRO A 397 13.01 -15.05 -21.73
CA PRO A 397 12.19 -13.91 -22.16
C PRO A 397 12.14 -13.79 -23.70
N PRO A 398 11.00 -13.41 -24.30
CA PRO A 398 10.90 -13.24 -25.75
C PRO A 398 11.81 -12.11 -26.25
N VAL A 399 12.33 -12.25 -27.47
CA VAL A 399 13.18 -11.24 -28.11
C VAL A 399 12.29 -10.19 -28.78
N ARG A 400 12.44 -8.91 -28.40
CA ARG A 400 11.87 -7.76 -29.13
C ARG A 400 12.92 -6.66 -29.31
N GLY A 401 12.92 -6.01 -30.47
CA GLY A 401 13.89 -4.95 -30.80
C GLY A 401 15.32 -5.46 -31.02
N GLY A 402 15.48 -6.74 -31.43
CA GLY A 402 16.76 -7.34 -31.82
C GLY A 402 17.68 -7.77 -30.67
N LYS A 403 17.32 -7.54 -29.41
CA LYS A 403 18.07 -8.05 -28.24
C LYS A 403 17.16 -8.65 -27.20
N GLN A 404 17.53 -9.81 -26.70
CA GLN A 404 16.81 -10.46 -25.61
C GLN A 404 17.03 -9.72 -24.29
N PRO A 405 15.98 -9.33 -23.56
CA PRO A 405 16.14 -8.79 -22.22
C PRO A 405 16.66 -9.89 -21.29
N ARG A 406 17.71 -9.59 -20.53
CA ARG A 406 18.25 -10.49 -19.50
C ARG A 406 17.81 -9.98 -18.14
N ILE A 407 17.40 -10.91 -17.29
CA ILE A 407 17.18 -10.65 -15.87
C ILE A 407 18.51 -10.84 -15.17
N LEU A 408 19.02 -9.78 -14.56
CA LEU A 408 20.33 -9.75 -13.91
C LEU A 408 20.24 -10.32 -12.51
N PHE A 409 19.26 -9.83 -11.75
CA PHE A 409 18.94 -10.32 -10.41
C PHE A 409 17.52 -9.90 -10.02
N ALA A 410 16.99 -10.54 -8.98
CA ALA A 410 15.73 -10.19 -8.35
C ALA A 410 15.91 -10.04 -6.83
N THR A 411 15.07 -9.23 -6.22
CA THR A 411 14.91 -9.17 -4.76
C THR A 411 13.45 -8.98 -4.40
N GLN A 412 13.06 -9.39 -3.20
CA GLN A 412 11.77 -9.03 -2.63
C GLN A 412 11.96 -7.76 -1.80
N ALA A 413 11.45 -6.63 -2.29
CA ALA A 413 11.60 -5.33 -1.65
C ALA A 413 10.69 -5.21 -0.42
N THR A 414 9.44 -5.64 -0.52
CA THR A 414 8.47 -5.60 0.58
C THR A 414 7.77 -6.95 0.72
N ALA A 415 7.40 -7.30 1.95
CA ALA A 415 6.60 -8.49 2.22
C ALA A 415 5.11 -8.22 2.10
N ARG A 416 4.64 -6.99 2.36
CA ARG A 416 3.23 -6.64 2.58
C ARG A 416 2.70 -5.61 1.57
N PRO A 417 2.21 -6.00 0.38
CA PRO A 417 2.22 -7.36 -0.18
C PRO A 417 3.60 -7.75 -0.74
N PRO A 418 3.80 -9.05 -1.05
CA PRO A 418 5.04 -9.56 -1.62
C PRO A 418 5.34 -8.85 -2.94
N THR A 419 6.35 -7.99 -2.92
CA THR A 419 6.75 -7.15 -4.05
C THR A 419 8.15 -7.50 -4.49
N PHE A 420 8.25 -8.07 -5.69
CA PHE A 420 9.50 -8.48 -6.31
C PHE A 420 9.97 -7.40 -7.29
N VAL A 421 11.24 -7.03 -7.19
CA VAL A 421 11.89 -6.10 -8.12
C VAL A 421 12.87 -6.89 -8.97
N LEU A 422 12.61 -6.96 -10.27
CA LEU A 422 13.48 -7.58 -11.27
C LEU A 422 14.36 -6.52 -11.90
N PHE A 423 15.67 -6.70 -11.81
CA PHE A 423 16.64 -5.82 -12.46
C PHE A 423 17.02 -6.41 -13.81
N THR A 424 16.78 -5.67 -14.89
CA THR A 424 16.87 -6.22 -16.24
C THR A 424 17.68 -5.32 -17.17
N THR A 425 18.20 -5.90 -18.25
CA THR A 425 18.88 -5.14 -19.31
C THR A 425 17.92 -4.47 -20.30
N GLY A 426 16.64 -4.84 -20.25
CA GLY A 426 15.59 -4.36 -21.13
C GLY A 426 14.21 -4.64 -20.52
N PHE A 427 13.18 -4.03 -21.08
CA PHE A 427 11.81 -4.18 -20.59
C PHE A 427 11.33 -5.64 -20.69
N LEU A 428 10.54 -6.08 -19.71
CA LEU A 428 9.85 -7.37 -19.73
C LEU A 428 8.35 -7.15 -19.98
N GLU A 429 7.82 -7.83 -21.00
CA GLU A 429 6.42 -7.70 -21.37
C GLU A 429 5.48 -8.23 -20.29
N ALA A 430 4.23 -7.73 -20.29
CA ALA A 430 3.21 -8.17 -19.34
C ALA A 430 2.97 -9.69 -19.41
N GLY A 431 3.04 -10.30 -20.60
CA GLY A 431 2.91 -11.76 -20.75
C GLY A 431 3.98 -12.53 -19.98
N TYR A 432 5.25 -12.13 -20.10
CA TYR A 432 6.34 -12.78 -19.39
C TYR A 432 6.31 -12.50 -17.88
N ARG A 433 5.90 -11.29 -17.48
CA ARG A 433 5.67 -10.96 -16.05
C ARG A 433 4.59 -11.85 -15.43
N ARG A 434 3.46 -12.05 -16.10
CA ARG A 434 2.39 -12.98 -15.65
C ARG A 434 2.88 -14.43 -15.57
N PHE A 435 3.74 -14.84 -16.51
CA PHE A 435 4.40 -16.15 -16.45
C PHE A 435 5.27 -16.29 -15.18
N LEU A 436 6.12 -15.30 -14.89
CA LEU A 436 6.94 -15.30 -13.68
C LEU A 436 6.09 -15.28 -12.40
N GLU A 437 5.02 -14.49 -12.37
CA GLU A 437 4.08 -14.47 -11.24
C GLU A 437 3.46 -15.85 -11.01
N ARG A 438 2.98 -16.51 -12.06
CA ARG A 438 2.44 -17.86 -11.96
C ARG A 438 3.47 -18.85 -11.44
N ARG A 439 4.72 -18.80 -11.93
CA ARG A 439 5.80 -19.68 -11.46
C ARG A 439 6.19 -19.39 -10.01
N LEU A 440 6.19 -18.13 -9.58
CA LEU A 440 6.39 -17.75 -8.18
C LEU A 440 5.33 -18.41 -7.30
N ARG A 441 4.06 -18.33 -7.71
CA ARG A 441 2.96 -18.95 -6.98
C ARG A 441 3.06 -20.47 -6.90
N GLU A 442 3.41 -21.12 -8.02
CA GLU A 442 3.60 -22.57 -8.09
C GLU A 442 4.73 -23.06 -7.17
N THR A 443 5.80 -22.27 -7.00
CA THR A 443 6.99 -22.69 -6.25
C THR A 443 6.93 -22.30 -4.78
N PHE A 444 6.48 -21.08 -4.48
CA PHE A 444 6.55 -20.48 -3.14
C PHE A 444 5.17 -20.24 -2.52
N GLY A 445 4.07 -20.53 -3.22
CA GLY A 445 2.71 -20.38 -2.70
C GLY A 445 2.13 -18.99 -2.92
N PHE A 446 1.90 -18.24 -1.84
CA PHE A 446 1.15 -16.97 -1.83
C PHE A 446 -0.37 -17.10 -2.02
N GLU A 447 -0.95 -18.18 -1.50
CA GLU A 447 -2.41 -18.31 -1.44
C GLU A 447 -3.00 -17.18 -0.57
N GLY A 448 -3.95 -16.43 -1.11
CA GLY A 448 -4.61 -15.32 -0.43
C GLY A 448 -3.83 -14.00 -0.43
N SER A 449 -2.64 -13.94 -1.06
CA SER A 449 -1.91 -12.67 -1.23
C SER A 449 -1.76 -12.27 -2.70
N PRO A 450 -1.98 -10.99 -3.04
CA PRO A 450 -1.53 -10.45 -4.31
C PRO A 450 0.01 -10.45 -4.35
N ILE A 451 0.59 -10.60 -5.54
CA ILE A 451 2.02 -10.47 -5.79
C ILE A 451 2.24 -9.28 -6.72
N ARG A 452 3.24 -8.45 -6.44
CA ARG A 452 3.65 -7.36 -7.33
C ARG A 452 5.01 -7.67 -7.94
N ILE A 453 5.13 -7.55 -9.26
CA ILE A 453 6.39 -7.70 -9.98
C ILE A 453 6.73 -6.39 -10.70
N ASN A 454 7.72 -5.69 -10.17
CA ASN A 454 8.25 -4.45 -10.72
C ASN A 454 9.52 -4.75 -11.52
N VAL A 455 9.71 -4.04 -12.63
CA VAL A 455 10.88 -4.20 -13.50
C VAL A 455 11.67 -2.90 -13.52
N ARG A 456 12.92 -2.96 -13.08
CA ARG A 456 13.88 -1.85 -13.19
C ARG A 456 14.86 -2.13 -14.31
N VAL A 457 14.70 -1.38 -15.41
CA VAL A 457 15.62 -1.47 -16.55
C VAL A 457 16.87 -0.66 -16.24
N ARG A 458 18.04 -1.29 -16.35
CA ARG A 458 19.32 -0.60 -16.16
C ARG A 458 19.52 0.44 -17.26
N GLU A 459 19.62 1.72 -16.88
CA GLU A 459 20.03 2.78 -17.81
C GLU A 459 21.48 2.52 -18.28
N LYS A 460 21.70 2.61 -19.60
CA LYS A 460 23.07 2.67 -20.12
C LYS A 460 23.68 3.98 -19.64
N ARG A 461 24.69 3.90 -18.76
CA ARG A 461 25.58 5.04 -18.50
C ARG A 461 26.08 5.53 -19.87
N GLY A 462 25.65 6.72 -20.28
CA GLY A 462 26.17 7.38 -21.47
C GLY A 462 27.69 7.40 -21.36
N GLY A 463 28.37 6.84 -22.35
CA GLY A 463 29.83 6.85 -22.37
C GLY A 463 30.31 8.28 -22.19
N ARG A 464 31.21 8.49 -21.22
CA ARG A 464 32.03 9.70 -21.17
C ARG A 464 32.60 9.88 -22.59
N ARG A 465 32.09 10.86 -23.33
CA ARG A 465 32.75 11.35 -24.54
C ARG A 465 34.16 11.76 -24.10
N ARG A 466 35.15 10.99 -24.56
CA ARG A 466 36.55 11.38 -24.48
C ARG A 466 36.80 12.56 -25.39
#